data_AF-A0A5J4PSV3-F1
#
_entry.id   AF-A0A5J4PSV3-F1
#
_cell.length_a   1.000
_cell.length_b   1.000
_cell.length_c   1.000
_cell.angle_alpha   90.00
_cell.angle_beta   90.00
_cell.angle_gamma   90.00
#
_symmetry.space_group_name_H-M   'P 1'
#
loop_
_entity.id
_entity.type
_entity.pdbx_description
1 polymer ?
#
loop_
_entity_poly.entity_id
_entity_poly.type
_entity_poly.pdbx_seq_one_letter_code
_entity_poly.pdbx_strand_id
1 'polypeptide(L)'
;MYEIATDNGLVYNKKLNDFIEKLSIAPELIAEEEREKQQKDKELFNSFMNLPYSELVCFWKHIQNNTVFSTKHGTKGDEFRNVLAVIDDTEWPQEYNFKNFFNDSEEKQERFLRTRNLFYVECSRAIENLVILCLSELDEAAIANIKSWFGEVNVFDIKEYLKN
;
A
#
# COMPACT_ATOMS: atom_id res chain seq x y z
N MET A 1 20.83 25.30 3.04
CA MET A 1 20.67 23.87 3.39
C MET A 1 20.25 23.05 2.17
N TYR A 2 19.24 23.49 1.40
CA TYR A 2 18.89 22.87 0.10
C TYR A 2 20.07 22.90 -0.90
N GLU A 3 20.65 24.08 -1.14
CA GLU A 3 21.83 24.22 -2.03
C GLU A 3 22.98 23.28 -1.64
N ILE A 4 23.35 23.25 -0.35
CA ILE A 4 24.39 22.34 0.17
C ILE A 4 24.05 20.86 -0.08
N ALA A 5 22.78 20.45 0.06
CA ALA A 5 22.37 19.07 -0.15
C ALA A 5 22.32 18.69 -1.65
N THR A 6 21.95 19.64 -2.51
CA THR A 6 21.93 19.48 -3.97
C THR A 6 23.34 19.45 -4.56
N ASP A 7 24.23 20.35 -4.13
CA ASP A 7 25.62 20.46 -4.59
C ASP A 7 26.46 19.23 -4.23
N ASN A 8 26.11 18.53 -3.15
CA ASN A 8 26.76 17.28 -2.74
C ASN A 8 26.06 16.02 -3.29
N GLY A 9 25.07 16.16 -4.17
CA GLY A 9 24.38 15.03 -4.80
C GLY A 9 23.55 14.17 -3.84
N LEU A 10 23.28 14.67 -2.62
CA LEU A 10 22.55 13.92 -1.58
C LEU A 10 21.04 13.86 -1.86
N VAL A 11 20.53 14.80 -2.65
CA VAL A 11 19.12 14.84 -3.08
C VAL A 11 19.07 15.15 -4.57
N TYR A 12 19.02 14.10 -5.40
CA TYR A 12 18.79 14.23 -6.84
C TYR A 12 17.46 13.58 -7.22
N ASN A 13 16.47 14.41 -7.56
CA ASN A 13 15.22 13.96 -8.13
C ASN A 13 14.99 14.68 -9.46
N LYS A 14 15.16 13.94 -10.56
CA LYS A 14 15.01 14.47 -11.92
C LYS A 14 13.68 15.20 -12.12
N LYS A 15 12.56 14.64 -11.63
CA LYS A 15 11.25 15.27 -11.80
C LYS A 15 11.12 16.60 -11.06
N LEU A 16 11.72 16.71 -9.88
CA LEU A 16 11.74 17.95 -9.11
C LEU A 16 12.60 19.02 -9.78
N ASN A 17 13.78 18.64 -10.29
CA ASN A 17 14.66 19.55 -11.01
C ASN A 17 14.01 20.02 -12.33
N ASP A 18 13.46 19.09 -13.11
CA ASP A 18 12.71 19.42 -14.34
C ASP A 18 11.52 20.37 -14.03
N PHE A 19 10.89 20.24 -12.86
CA PHE A 19 9.83 21.14 -12.41
C PHE A 19 10.38 22.52 -12.04
N ILE A 20 11.46 22.61 -11.26
CA ILE A 20 12.09 23.88 -10.88
C ILE A 20 12.64 24.63 -12.10
N GLU A 21 13.23 23.91 -13.06
CA GLU A 21 13.68 24.47 -14.34
C GLU A 21 12.50 25.07 -15.11
N LYS A 22 11.38 24.36 -15.20
CA LYS A 22 10.15 24.88 -15.81
C LYS A 22 9.63 26.15 -15.14
N LEU A 23 9.74 26.25 -13.81
CA LEU A 23 9.38 27.49 -13.08
C LEU A 23 10.36 28.63 -13.36
N SER A 24 11.61 28.33 -13.70
CA SER A 24 12.66 29.35 -13.92
C SER A 24 12.61 30.01 -15.30
N ILE A 25 11.84 29.43 -16.24
CA ILE A 25 11.67 29.96 -17.60
C ILE A 25 10.84 31.25 -17.56
N ALA A 26 11.29 32.27 -18.31
CA ALA A 26 10.60 33.54 -18.46
C ALA A 26 9.23 33.34 -19.15
N PRO A 27 8.15 33.97 -18.67
CA PRO A 27 6.81 33.81 -19.23
C PRO A 27 6.73 34.13 -20.73
N GLU A 28 7.55 35.06 -21.22
CA GLU A 28 7.57 35.44 -22.65
C GLU A 28 7.98 34.29 -23.58
N LEU A 29 8.73 33.31 -23.08
CA LEU A 29 9.24 32.16 -23.83
C LEU A 29 8.28 30.96 -23.83
N ILE A 30 7.13 31.09 -23.15
CA ILE A 30 6.15 30.03 -22.95
C ILE A 30 4.89 30.36 -23.76
N ALA A 31 4.26 29.34 -24.34
CA ALA A 31 3.00 29.46 -25.04
C ALA A 31 1.92 30.06 -24.11
N GLU A 32 1.07 30.95 -24.65
CA GLU A 32 0.06 31.68 -23.85
C GLU A 32 -0.81 30.73 -23.00
N GLU A 33 -1.17 29.58 -23.57
CA GLU A 33 -1.97 28.52 -22.93
C GLU A 33 -1.27 27.86 -21.71
N GLU A 34 0.06 27.88 -21.68
CA GLU A 34 0.87 27.28 -20.62
C GLU A 34 1.27 28.28 -19.53
N ARG A 35 1.14 29.60 -19.78
CA ARG A 35 1.50 30.66 -18.82
C ARG A 35 0.64 30.64 -17.56
N GLU A 36 -0.67 30.42 -17.71
CA GLU A 36 -1.59 30.36 -16.58
C GLU A 36 -1.26 29.18 -15.64
N LYS A 37 -0.92 28.03 -16.23
CA LYS A 37 -0.49 26.84 -15.49
C LYS A 37 0.85 27.08 -14.79
N GLN A 38 1.83 27.65 -15.48
CA GLN A 38 3.13 27.98 -14.88
C GLN A 38 2.98 28.95 -13.70
N GLN A 39 2.09 29.93 -13.81
CA GLN A 39 1.81 30.88 -12.74
C GLN A 39 1.23 30.19 -11.49
N LYS A 40 0.24 29.31 -11.68
CA LYS A 40 -0.33 28.49 -10.58
C LYS A 40 0.72 27.60 -9.93
N ASP A 41 1.58 26.96 -10.73
CA ASP A 41 2.66 26.11 -10.23
C ASP A 41 3.71 26.94 -9.44
N LYS A 42 4.02 28.17 -9.88
CA LYS A 42 4.90 29.10 -9.14
C LYS A 42 4.30 29.51 -7.79
N GLU A 43 3.03 29.87 -7.77
CA GLU A 43 2.32 30.26 -6.55
C GLU A 43 2.28 29.12 -5.54
N LEU A 44 1.98 27.91 -6.01
CA LEU A 44 2.01 26.70 -5.19
C LEU A 44 3.41 26.44 -4.63
N PHE A 45 4.44 26.48 -5.49
CA PHE A 45 5.83 26.24 -5.07
C PHE A 45 6.29 27.25 -4.03
N ASN A 46 6.06 28.54 -4.27
CA ASN A 46 6.44 29.60 -3.32
C ASN A 46 5.68 29.45 -1.99
N SER A 47 4.37 29.17 -2.06
CA SER A 47 3.57 28.95 -0.85
C SER A 47 4.07 27.76 -0.05
N PHE A 48 4.42 26.67 -0.72
CA PHE A 48 4.99 25.47 -0.10
C PHE A 48 6.37 25.74 0.52
N MET A 49 7.26 26.45 -0.19
CA MET A 49 8.60 26.80 0.30
C MET A 49 8.58 27.80 1.46
N ASN A 50 7.49 28.57 1.60
CA ASN A 50 7.27 29.49 2.72
C ASN A 50 6.69 28.80 3.98
N LEU A 51 6.30 27.52 3.91
CA LEU A 51 5.77 26.81 5.07
C LEU A 51 6.85 26.61 6.15
N PRO A 52 6.49 26.77 7.44
CA PRO A 52 7.40 26.42 8.53
C PRO A 52 7.84 24.95 8.42
N TYR A 53 9.13 24.69 8.62
CA TYR A 53 9.67 23.32 8.59
C TYR A 53 8.96 22.39 9.59
N SER A 54 8.51 22.92 10.73
CA SER A 54 7.72 22.17 11.70
C SER A 54 6.41 21.63 11.13
N GLU A 55 5.74 22.37 10.24
CA GLU A 55 4.51 21.90 9.57
C GLU A 55 4.82 20.79 8.57
N LEU A 56 5.93 20.88 7.83
CA LEU A 56 6.40 19.81 6.95
C LEU A 56 6.71 18.53 7.73
N VAL A 57 7.37 18.65 8.89
CA VAL A 57 7.63 17.51 9.78
C VAL A 57 6.34 16.92 10.33
N CYS A 58 5.39 17.76 10.74
CA CYS A 58 4.08 17.31 11.22
C CYS A 58 3.27 16.62 10.12
N PHE A 59 3.26 17.16 8.91
CA PHE A 59 2.64 16.56 7.74
C PHE A 59 3.28 15.20 7.41
N TRP A 60 4.62 15.13 7.39
CA TRP A 60 5.32 13.87 7.15
C TRP A 60 5.00 12.82 8.22
N LYS A 61 5.04 13.19 9.50
CA LYS A 61 4.65 12.30 10.61
C LYS A 61 3.19 11.87 10.50
N HIS A 62 2.30 12.77 10.12
CA HIS A 62 0.88 12.46 9.90
C HIS A 62 0.72 11.43 8.77
N ILE A 63 1.36 11.64 7.62
CA ILE A 63 1.34 10.69 6.49
C ILE A 63 1.92 9.31 6.88
N GLN A 64 2.98 9.27 7.70
CA GLN A 64 3.54 8.00 8.17
C GLN A 64 2.68 7.32 9.24
N ASN A 65 2.02 8.08 10.12
CA ASN A 65 1.26 7.56 11.26
C ASN A 65 -0.20 7.24 10.95
N ASN A 66 -0.79 7.75 9.85
CA ASN A 66 -2.22 7.64 9.56
C ASN A 66 -2.63 6.60 8.53
N THR A 67 -1.80 5.61 8.24
CA THR A 67 -2.28 4.45 7.49
C THR A 67 -2.12 3.18 8.30
N VAL A 68 -3.04 2.99 9.24
CA VAL A 68 -3.41 1.66 9.79
C VAL A 68 -3.82 0.73 8.64
N PHE A 69 -4.26 1.30 7.52
CA PHE A 69 -4.46 0.63 6.24
C PHE A 69 -3.63 1.37 5.18
N SER A 70 -2.49 0.81 4.82
CA SER A 70 -1.64 1.36 3.76
C SER A 70 -1.53 0.32 2.66
N THR A 71 -2.17 0.56 1.51
CA THR A 71 -1.80 -0.13 0.26
C THR A 71 -0.48 0.46 -0.22
N LYS A 72 0.59 0.30 0.57
CA LYS A 72 1.93 0.68 0.10
C LYS A 72 2.30 -0.30 -1.01
N HIS A 73 2.22 0.16 -2.24
CA HIS A 73 2.92 -0.43 -3.38
C HIS A 73 4.46 -0.49 -3.21
N GLY A 74 4.99 -0.11 -2.03
CA GLY A 74 6.39 -0.22 -1.63
C GLY A 74 6.68 -1.20 -0.47
N THR A 75 5.72 -1.99 0.01
CA THR A 75 6.01 -3.01 1.04
C THR A 75 6.60 -4.27 0.41
N LYS A 76 7.86 -4.20 -0.01
CA LYS A 76 8.66 -5.41 -0.28
C LYS A 76 9.75 -5.43 0.79
N GLY A 77 9.41 -5.93 1.98
CA GLY A 77 10.35 -6.10 3.11
C GLY A 77 9.88 -5.57 4.46
N ASP A 78 8.74 -4.89 4.54
CA ASP A 78 8.20 -4.45 5.84
C ASP A 78 7.53 -5.63 6.56
N GLU A 79 7.87 -5.84 7.83
CA GLU A 79 7.25 -6.81 8.73
C GLU A 79 6.53 -6.08 9.87
N PHE A 80 5.44 -6.64 10.38
CA PHE A 80 4.63 -6.06 11.44
C PHE A 80 4.51 -7.03 12.62
N ARG A 81 4.50 -6.50 13.85
CA ARG A 81 4.33 -7.34 15.05
C ARG A 81 3.04 -8.15 15.02
N ASN A 82 1.94 -7.50 14.66
CA ASN A 82 0.61 -8.11 14.56
C ASN A 82 0.00 -7.80 13.20
N VAL A 83 -0.53 -8.81 12.52
CA VAL A 83 -1.20 -8.69 11.21
C VAL A 83 -2.60 -9.26 11.31
N LEU A 84 -3.57 -8.50 10.80
CA LEU A 84 -4.93 -8.97 10.51
C LEU A 84 -5.10 -8.94 8.98
N ALA A 85 -5.15 -10.12 8.36
CA ALA A 85 -5.48 -10.26 6.95
C ALA A 85 -6.99 -10.48 6.81
N VAL A 86 -7.66 -9.63 6.04
CA VAL A 86 -9.09 -9.78 5.74
C VAL A 86 -9.22 -10.28 4.31
N ILE A 87 -9.85 -11.45 4.14
CA ILE A 87 -10.05 -12.10 2.85
C ILE A 87 -11.52 -11.97 2.45
N ASP A 88 -11.73 -11.33 1.30
CA ASP A 88 -13.02 -11.20 0.64
C ASP A 88 -12.88 -11.49 -0.86
N ASP A 89 -13.48 -12.59 -1.31
CA ASP A 89 -13.48 -13.01 -2.71
C ASP A 89 -14.42 -12.19 -3.61
N THR A 90 -15.18 -11.25 -3.05
CA THR A 90 -16.14 -10.44 -3.83
C THR A 90 -15.52 -9.23 -4.53
N GLU A 91 -14.40 -8.70 -4.03
CA GLU A 91 -13.82 -7.47 -4.57
C GLU A 91 -13.06 -7.67 -5.90
N TRP A 92 -12.32 -8.78 -6.04
CA TRP A 92 -11.44 -9.04 -7.19
C TRP A 92 -11.55 -10.47 -7.77
N PRO A 93 -12.76 -10.97 -8.10
CA PRO A 93 -13.01 -12.38 -8.41
C PRO A 93 -12.34 -12.89 -9.70
N GLN A 94 -11.97 -11.98 -10.61
CA GLN A 94 -11.19 -12.33 -11.82
C GLN A 94 -9.71 -12.52 -11.50
N GLU A 95 -9.20 -11.79 -10.50
CA GLU A 95 -7.78 -11.74 -10.19
C GLU A 95 -7.41 -12.76 -9.10
N TYR A 96 -8.26 -12.92 -8.08
CA TYR A 96 -8.00 -13.77 -6.94
C TYR A 96 -9.23 -14.64 -6.63
N ASN A 97 -8.98 -15.80 -6.03
CA ASN A 97 -10.04 -16.68 -5.54
C ASN A 97 -9.47 -17.53 -4.40
N PHE A 98 -9.64 -17.05 -3.17
CA PHE A 98 -9.15 -17.70 -1.96
C PHE A 98 -9.96 -18.94 -1.63
N LYS A 99 -11.28 -18.93 -1.85
CA LYS A 99 -12.12 -20.13 -1.68
C LYS A 99 -11.59 -21.32 -2.49
N ASN A 100 -11.36 -21.13 -3.79
CA ASN A 100 -10.88 -22.18 -4.67
C ASN A 100 -9.42 -22.54 -4.40
N PHE A 101 -8.63 -21.59 -3.90
CA PHE A 101 -7.27 -21.85 -3.46
C PHE A 101 -7.25 -22.72 -2.19
N PHE A 102 -8.10 -22.44 -1.21
CA PHE A 102 -8.14 -23.19 0.06
C PHE A 102 -8.69 -24.61 -0.11
N ASN A 103 -9.66 -24.85 -1.00
CA ASN A 103 -10.18 -26.20 -1.28
C ASN A 103 -9.46 -26.93 -2.43
N ASP A 104 -8.32 -26.41 -2.90
CA ASP A 104 -7.52 -26.98 -3.99
C ASP A 104 -8.29 -27.20 -5.32
N SER A 105 -9.36 -26.42 -5.57
CA SER A 105 -10.17 -26.52 -6.80
C SER A 105 -9.89 -25.45 -7.85
N GLU A 106 -8.88 -24.59 -7.64
CA GLU A 106 -8.52 -23.57 -8.63
C GLU A 106 -7.89 -24.16 -9.89
N GLU A 107 -8.66 -24.22 -10.96
CA GLU A 107 -8.24 -24.77 -12.26
C GLU A 107 -7.28 -23.83 -13.03
N LYS A 108 -7.40 -22.50 -12.84
CA LYS A 108 -6.55 -21.54 -13.54
C LYS A 108 -5.22 -21.41 -12.81
N GLN A 109 -4.20 -22.09 -13.32
CA GLN A 109 -2.85 -22.10 -12.73
C GLN A 109 -2.29 -20.68 -12.45
N GLU A 110 -2.49 -19.71 -13.34
CA GLU A 110 -2.04 -18.33 -13.13
C GLU A 110 -2.73 -17.69 -11.92
N ARG A 111 -4.06 -17.84 -11.81
CA ARG A 111 -4.84 -17.32 -10.68
C ARG A 111 -4.48 -18.04 -9.38
N PHE A 112 -4.28 -19.37 -9.43
CA PHE A 112 -3.78 -20.15 -8.29
C PHE A 112 -2.44 -19.60 -7.79
N LEU A 113 -1.45 -19.44 -8.68
CA LEU A 113 -0.13 -18.94 -8.30
C LEU A 113 -0.21 -17.53 -7.73
N ARG A 114 -1.02 -16.66 -8.31
CA ARG A 114 -1.20 -15.28 -7.84
C ARG A 114 -1.87 -15.24 -6.46
N THR A 115 -2.97 -15.96 -6.24
CA THR A 115 -3.64 -16.07 -4.92
C THR A 115 -2.70 -16.66 -3.87
N ARG A 116 -2.00 -17.77 -4.19
CA ARG A 116 -1.04 -18.40 -3.28
C ARG A 116 0.09 -17.44 -2.89
N ASN A 117 0.67 -16.74 -3.87
CA ASN A 117 1.76 -15.81 -3.59
C ASN A 117 1.29 -14.62 -2.75
N LEU A 118 0.07 -14.11 -2.99
CA LEU A 118 -0.52 -13.06 -2.16
C LEU A 118 -0.73 -13.57 -0.73
N PHE A 119 -1.36 -14.75 -0.57
CA PHE A 119 -1.58 -15.36 0.74
C PHE A 119 -0.27 -15.58 1.52
N TYR A 120 0.76 -16.09 0.83
CA TYR A 120 2.09 -16.28 1.40
C TYR A 120 2.69 -14.96 1.86
N VAL A 121 2.58 -13.91 1.04
CA VAL A 121 3.06 -12.57 1.39
C VAL A 121 2.35 -12.10 2.66
N GLU A 122 1.03 -12.08 2.71
CA GLU A 122 0.27 -11.62 3.89
C GLU A 122 0.66 -12.38 5.17
N CYS A 123 0.76 -13.71 5.09
CA CYS A 123 1.17 -14.53 6.23
C CYS A 123 2.60 -14.22 6.68
N SER A 124 3.52 -14.03 5.74
CA SER A 124 4.94 -13.75 6.02
C SER A 124 5.20 -12.36 6.63
N ARG A 125 4.22 -11.47 6.65
CA ARG A 125 4.37 -10.13 7.26
C ARG A 125 4.25 -10.13 8.77
N ALA A 126 3.71 -11.18 9.37
CA ALA A 126 3.51 -11.26 10.82
C ALA A 126 4.78 -11.73 11.54
N ILE A 127 5.24 -10.96 12.53
CA ILE A 127 6.38 -11.33 13.39
C ILE A 127 5.90 -12.11 14.63
N GLU A 128 4.83 -11.65 15.28
CA GLU A 128 4.34 -12.26 16.54
C GLU A 128 2.96 -12.90 16.34
N ASN A 129 1.96 -12.13 15.88
CA ASN A 129 0.58 -12.61 15.79
C ASN A 129 0.00 -12.41 14.39
N LEU A 130 -0.62 -13.46 13.85
CA LEU A 130 -1.35 -13.45 12.59
C LEU A 130 -2.80 -13.86 12.85
N VAL A 131 -3.74 -13.05 12.39
CA VAL A 131 -5.16 -13.39 12.32
C VAL A 131 -5.61 -13.29 10.87
N ILE A 132 -6.29 -14.31 10.39
CA ILE A 132 -6.89 -14.33 9.04
C ILE A 132 -8.40 -14.37 9.23
N LEU A 133 -9.07 -13.32 8.76
CA LEU A 133 -10.52 -13.21 8.77
C LEU A 133 -11.05 -13.43 7.36
N CYS A 134 -11.68 -14.58 7.12
CA CYS A 134 -12.37 -14.87 5.88
C CYS A 134 -13.82 -14.40 5.97
N LEU A 135 -14.20 -13.41 5.14
CA LEU A 135 -15.58 -12.92 5.04
C LEU A 135 -16.42 -13.76 4.08
N SER A 136 -15.78 -14.38 3.09
CA SER A 136 -16.43 -15.26 2.12
C SER A 136 -16.69 -16.65 2.70
N GLU A 137 -17.79 -17.28 2.27
CA GLU A 137 -18.14 -18.63 2.71
C GLU A 137 -17.16 -19.68 2.19
N LEU A 138 -16.54 -20.39 3.14
CA LEU A 138 -15.64 -21.52 2.89
C LEU A 138 -16.41 -22.83 3.02
N ASP A 139 -16.15 -23.76 2.11
CA ASP A 139 -16.71 -25.10 2.18
C ASP A 139 -15.91 -26.00 3.14
N GLU A 140 -16.43 -27.20 3.41
CA GLU A 140 -15.80 -28.15 4.34
C GLU A 140 -14.38 -28.55 3.90
N ALA A 141 -14.14 -28.64 2.59
CA ALA A 141 -12.83 -28.97 2.04
C ALA A 141 -11.81 -27.85 2.31
N ALA A 142 -12.18 -26.59 2.06
CA ALA A 142 -11.37 -25.42 2.40
C ALA A 142 -11.08 -25.38 3.90
N ILE A 143 -12.09 -25.58 4.75
CA ILE A 143 -11.93 -25.58 6.21
C ILE A 143 -10.99 -26.71 6.66
N ALA A 144 -11.10 -27.91 6.10
CA ALA A 144 -10.22 -29.03 6.41
C ALA A 144 -8.76 -28.72 6.06
N ASN A 145 -8.52 -28.13 4.90
CA ASN A 145 -7.19 -27.71 4.48
C ASN A 145 -6.62 -26.59 5.37
N ILE A 146 -7.41 -25.57 5.67
CA ILE A 146 -7.00 -24.48 6.58
C ILE A 146 -6.68 -25.03 7.98
N LYS A 147 -7.48 -25.96 8.51
CA LYS A 147 -7.20 -26.64 9.78
C LYS A 147 -5.90 -27.45 9.74
N SER A 148 -5.56 -28.04 8.60
CA SER A 148 -4.26 -28.71 8.41
C SER A 148 -3.09 -27.72 8.44
N TRP A 149 -3.27 -26.51 7.91
CA TRP A 149 -2.21 -25.49 7.84
C TRP A 149 -2.01 -24.74 9.16
N PHE A 150 -3.10 -24.33 9.82
CA PHE A 150 -3.07 -23.49 11.02
C PHE A 150 -3.29 -24.29 12.32
N GLY A 151 -3.68 -25.55 12.23
CA GLY A 151 -4.07 -26.39 13.36
C GLY A 151 -5.54 -26.19 13.75
N GLU A 152 -6.22 -27.27 14.13
CA GLU A 152 -7.65 -27.24 14.44
C GLU A 152 -8.02 -26.27 15.56
N VAL A 153 -7.15 -26.12 16.54
CA VAL A 153 -7.35 -25.23 17.70
C VAL A 153 -7.26 -23.74 17.37
N ASN A 154 -6.79 -23.39 16.18
CA ASN A 154 -6.61 -22.00 15.74
C ASN A 154 -7.64 -21.56 14.68
N VAL A 155 -8.61 -22.43 14.36
CA VAL A 155 -9.66 -22.14 13.38
C VAL A 155 -10.99 -22.06 14.09
N PHE A 156 -11.60 -20.88 14.07
CA PHE A 156 -12.84 -20.59 14.77
C PHE A 156 -13.91 -20.08 13.80
N ASP A 157 -15.15 -20.50 14.01
CA ASP A 157 -16.28 -19.83 13.37
C ASP A 157 -16.45 -18.44 13.97
N ILE A 158 -16.57 -17.41 13.13
CA ILE A 158 -16.62 -16.03 13.58
C ILE A 158 -17.84 -15.76 14.47
N LYS A 159 -18.99 -16.42 14.22
CA LYS A 159 -20.20 -16.26 15.02
C LYS A 159 -20.07 -16.93 16.38
N GLU A 160 -19.27 -18.00 16.48
CA GLU A 160 -18.94 -18.63 17.77
C GLU A 160 -17.93 -17.81 18.55
N TYR A 161 -16.91 -17.28 17.88
CA TYR A 161 -15.89 -16.43 18.49
C TYR A 161 -16.48 -15.17 19.12
N LEU A 162 -17.41 -14.49 18.43
CA LEU A 162 -18.05 -13.26 18.91
C LEU A 162 -19.09 -13.46 20.03
N LYS A 163 -19.44 -14.71 20.38
CA LYS A 163 -20.37 -15.01 21.48
C LYS A 163 -19.68 -15.12 22.84
N ASN A 164 -18.36 -15.22 22.86
CA ASN A 164 -17.53 -15.24 24.07
C ASN A 164 -16.96 -13.84 24.36
#